data_AF-A0A9D6SAJ4-F1
#
_entry.id   AF-A0A9D6SAJ4-F1
#
_cell.length_a   1.000
_cell.length_b   1.000
_cell.length_c   1.000
_cell.angle_alpha   90.00
_cell.angle_beta   90.00
_cell.angle_gamma   90.00
#
_symmetry.space_group_name_H-M   'P 1'
#
loop_
_entity.id
_entity.type
_entity.pdbx_description
1 polymer ?
#
loop_
_entity_poly.entity_id
_entity_poly.type
_entity_poly.pdbx_seq_one_letter_code
_entity_poly.pdbx_strand_id
1 'polypeptide(L)'
;QLVRTMKEIIASGTRPSVWKLEGLANPNDWRRVRALTRAPIIILGRGDEEDRVEALIKIGARSRVTQGFAIGRTIFAEPLERYLKKTISRHTALHEIAKNYLHFVQLWRTLAHRT
;
A
#
# COMPACT_ATOMS: atom_id res chain seq x y z
N GLN A 1 -10.95 12.26 -8.62
CA GLN A 1 -11.14 11.16 -9.59
C GLN A 1 -11.49 9.84 -8.91
N LEU A 2 -10.66 9.31 -8.01
CA LEU A 2 -10.87 7.99 -7.35
C LEU A 2 -12.27 7.78 -6.74
N VAL A 3 -12.78 8.72 -5.93
CA VAL A 3 -14.12 8.63 -5.31
C VAL A 3 -15.23 8.49 -6.36
N ARG A 4 -15.10 9.18 -7.51
CA ARG A 4 -16.07 9.09 -8.62
C ARG A 4 -16.03 7.70 -9.25
N THR A 5 -14.84 7.19 -9.56
CA THR A 5 -14.66 5.84 -10.13
C THR A 5 -15.21 4.76 -9.19
N MET A 6 -15.01 4.89 -7.87
CA MET A 6 -15.61 3.97 -6.91
C MET A 6 -17.15 3.99 -6.96
N LYS A 7 -17.76 5.18 -7.05
CA LYS A 7 -19.23 5.30 -7.20
C LYS A 7 -19.72 4.61 -8.46
N GLU A 8 -19.03 4.80 -9.59
CA GLU A 8 -19.39 4.19 -10.87
C GLU A 8 -19.32 2.64 -10.80
N ILE A 9 -18.26 2.08 -10.17
CA ILE A 9 -18.13 0.63 -9.96
C ILE A 9 -19.24 0.09 -9.05
N ILE A 10 -19.58 0.80 -7.97
CA ILE A 10 -20.66 0.36 -7.07
C ILE A 10 -22.02 0.45 -7.78
N ALA A 11 -22.25 1.50 -8.57
CA ALA A 11 -23.48 1.71 -9.32
C ALA A 11 -23.68 0.65 -10.42
N SER A 12 -22.62 0.02 -10.93
CA SER A 12 -22.73 -1.11 -11.86
C SER A 12 -23.20 -2.42 -11.19
N GLY A 13 -23.46 -2.40 -9.88
CA GLY A 13 -23.85 -3.58 -9.11
C GLY A 13 -22.67 -4.38 -8.55
N THR A 14 -21.43 -3.97 -8.86
CA THR A 14 -20.23 -4.63 -8.35
C THR A 14 -20.09 -4.37 -6.85
N ARG A 15 -19.86 -5.43 -6.07
CA ARG A 15 -19.64 -5.35 -4.61
C ARG A 15 -18.27 -5.91 -4.23
N PRO A 16 -17.19 -5.12 -4.35
CA PRO A 16 -15.86 -5.61 -4.02
C PRO A 16 -15.77 -5.99 -2.54
N SER A 17 -15.25 -7.19 -2.28
CA SER A 17 -14.99 -7.66 -0.92
C SER A 17 -13.77 -6.97 -0.30
N VAL A 18 -12.84 -6.45 -1.12
CA VAL A 18 -11.71 -5.63 -0.72
C VAL A 18 -11.44 -4.59 -1.80
N TRP A 19 -11.07 -3.38 -1.40
CA TRP A 19 -10.61 -2.33 -2.29
C TRP A 19 -9.11 -2.12 -2.14
N LYS A 20 -8.36 -2.26 -3.23
CA LYS A 20 -6.94 -1.88 -3.29
C LYS A 20 -6.84 -0.53 -3.97
N LEU A 21 -6.58 0.52 -3.20
CA LEU A 21 -6.66 1.91 -3.66
C LEU A 21 -5.30 2.59 -3.57
N GLU A 22 -5.09 3.58 -4.43
CA GLU A 22 -3.98 4.50 -4.27
C GLU A 22 -4.06 5.20 -2.93
N GLY A 23 -2.88 5.43 -2.32
CA GLY A 23 -2.82 6.22 -1.10
C GLY A 23 -3.29 7.65 -1.36
N LEU A 24 -4.21 8.13 -0.52
CA LEU A 24 -4.71 9.49 -0.58
C LEU A 24 -3.93 10.35 0.40
N ALA A 25 -3.36 11.46 -0.09
CA ALA A 25 -2.59 12.38 0.73
C ALA A 25 -3.45 13.16 1.73
N ASN A 26 -4.73 13.39 1.42
CA ASN A 26 -5.64 14.14 2.27
C ASN A 26 -6.51 13.20 3.14
N PRO A 27 -6.46 13.31 4.48
CA PRO A 27 -7.32 12.54 5.38
C PRO A 27 -8.83 12.68 5.09
N ASN A 28 -9.26 13.83 4.58
CA ASN A 28 -10.67 14.06 4.23
C ASN A 28 -11.14 13.17 3.08
N ASP A 29 -10.25 12.83 2.16
CA ASP A 29 -10.60 11.95 1.05
C ASP A 29 -10.77 10.49 1.52
N TRP A 30 -10.03 10.06 2.55
CA TRP A 30 -10.29 8.77 3.21
C TRP A 30 -11.68 8.70 3.84
N ARG A 31 -12.16 9.78 4.46
CA ARG A 31 -13.53 9.84 4.99
C ARG A 31 -14.58 9.72 3.88
N ARG A 32 -14.36 10.39 2.74
CA ARG A 32 -15.22 10.26 1.55
C ARG A 32 -15.25 8.84 1.00
N VAL A 33 -14.09 8.17 0.94
CA VAL A 33 -14.00 6.76 0.56
C VAL A 33 -14.74 5.86 1.53
N ARG A 34 -14.62 6.09 2.85
CA ARG A 34 -15.33 5.29 3.86
C ARG A 34 -16.85 5.40 3.74
N ALA A 35 -17.38 6.57 3.37
CA ALA A 35 -18.82 6.72 3.09
C ALA A 35 -19.29 5.87 1.88
N LEU A 36 -18.34 5.51 1.00
CA LEU A 36 -18.44 4.63 -0.17
C LEU A 36 -18.99 3.22 0.09
N THR A 37 -18.40 2.59 1.08
CA THR A 37 -18.38 1.13 1.20
C THR A 37 -18.15 0.77 2.66
N ARG A 38 -18.39 -0.49 3.05
CA ARG A 38 -17.94 -1.06 4.34
C ARG A 38 -16.84 -2.10 4.17
N ALA A 39 -16.54 -2.50 2.94
CA ALA A 39 -15.47 -3.43 2.64
C ALA A 39 -14.10 -2.91 3.12
N PRO A 40 -13.16 -3.81 3.49
CA PRO A 40 -11.78 -3.49 3.75
C PRO A 40 -11.11 -2.73 2.61
N ILE A 41 -10.20 -1.83 2.96
CA ILE A 41 -9.43 -1.01 2.04
C ILE A 41 -7.94 -1.18 2.35
N ILE A 42 -7.15 -1.48 1.33
CA ILE A 42 -5.69 -1.61 1.42
C ILE A 42 -4.99 -0.66 0.45
N ILE A 43 -3.81 -0.19 0.83
CA ILE A 43 -3.03 0.81 0.08
C ILE A 43 -2.18 0.15 -1.01
N LEU A 44 -2.22 0.71 -2.22
CA LEU A 44 -1.38 0.37 -3.37
C LEU A 44 -0.08 1.19 -3.36
N GLY A 45 1.07 0.54 -3.54
CA GLY A 45 2.37 1.21 -3.67
C GLY A 45 2.81 1.59 -5.08
N ARG A 46 2.15 1.11 -6.15
CA ARG A 46 2.40 1.43 -7.57
C ARG A 46 3.84 1.20 -8.10
N GLY A 47 4.78 0.73 -7.29
CA GLY A 47 6.20 0.72 -7.67
C GLY A 47 6.79 2.14 -7.66
N ASP A 48 6.19 3.04 -6.89
CA ASP A 48 6.79 4.34 -6.58
C ASP A 48 8.03 4.15 -5.68
N GLU A 49 8.81 5.23 -5.59
CA GLU A 49 9.93 5.39 -4.65
C GLU A 49 9.50 5.09 -3.21
N GLU A 50 10.43 4.49 -2.45
CA GLU A 50 10.20 4.00 -1.09
C GLU A 50 9.60 5.08 -0.17
N ASP A 51 10.19 6.27 -0.16
CA ASP A 51 9.75 7.42 0.66
C ASP A 51 8.28 7.80 0.39
N ARG A 52 7.89 7.76 -0.89
CA ARG A 52 6.52 8.10 -1.29
C ARG A 52 5.55 7.03 -0.81
N VAL A 53 5.92 5.76 -0.96
CA VAL A 53 5.12 4.63 -0.50
C VAL A 53 4.98 4.64 1.03
N GLU A 54 6.07 4.92 1.75
CA GLU A 54 6.08 5.07 3.20
C GLU A 54 5.15 6.22 3.66
N ALA A 55 5.22 7.39 3.01
CA ALA A 55 4.35 8.52 3.31
C ALA A 55 2.86 8.16 3.14
N LEU A 56 2.51 7.45 2.07
CA LEU A 56 1.15 7.00 1.81
C LEU A 56 0.67 5.97 2.84
N ILE A 57 1.52 5.02 3.24
CA ILE A 57 1.22 4.09 4.34
C ILE A 57 0.97 4.85 5.64
N LYS A 58 1.84 5.82 5.98
CA LYS A 58 1.69 6.62 7.20
C LYS A 58 0.34 7.32 7.26
N ILE A 59 -0.06 7.97 6.17
CA ILE A 59 -1.34 8.70 6.09
C ILE A 59 -2.51 7.72 6.16
N GLY A 60 -2.47 6.64 5.38
CA GLY A 60 -3.55 5.66 5.35
C GLY A 60 -3.74 4.93 6.68
N ALA A 61 -2.66 4.53 7.35
CA ALA A 61 -2.72 3.90 8.69
C ALA A 61 -3.34 4.85 9.72
N ARG A 62 -2.93 6.14 9.73
CA ARG A 62 -3.47 7.16 10.65
C ARG A 62 -4.94 7.51 10.37
N SER A 63 -5.43 7.33 9.14
CA SER A 63 -6.83 7.61 8.80
C SER A 63 -7.84 6.70 9.53
N ARG A 64 -7.40 5.54 10.03
CA ARG A 64 -8.25 4.45 10.57
C ARG A 64 -9.28 3.90 9.55
N VAL A 65 -9.24 4.34 8.29
CA VAL A 65 -10.12 3.87 7.21
C VAL A 65 -9.52 2.67 6.50
N THR A 66 -8.19 2.58 6.42
CA THR A 66 -7.48 1.49 5.76
C THR A 66 -7.11 0.37 6.73
N GLN A 67 -7.03 -0.86 6.25
CA GLN A 67 -6.75 -2.08 7.04
C GLN A 67 -5.42 -2.75 6.67
N GLY A 68 -4.71 -2.22 5.67
CA GLY A 68 -3.39 -2.73 5.31
C GLY A 68 -2.84 -2.08 4.06
N PHE A 69 -1.85 -2.75 3.48
CA PHE A 69 -1.20 -2.37 2.24
C PHE A 69 -0.91 -3.62 1.41
N ALA A 70 -0.73 -3.44 0.11
CA ALA A 70 -0.27 -4.47 -0.81
C ALA A 70 0.75 -3.86 -1.78
N ILE A 71 2.02 -3.92 -1.37
CA ILE A 71 3.19 -3.35 -2.05
C ILE A 71 4.03 -4.50 -2.60
N GLY A 72 4.58 -4.32 -3.80
CA GLY A 72 5.35 -5.33 -4.50
C GLY A 72 6.69 -4.79 -4.99
N ARG A 73 6.70 -4.15 -6.16
CA ARG A 73 7.93 -3.68 -6.82
C ARG A 73 8.86 -2.85 -5.93
N THR A 74 8.33 -1.95 -5.10
CA THR A 74 9.12 -1.17 -4.13
C THR A 74 9.91 -2.06 -3.16
N ILE A 75 9.44 -3.27 -2.85
CA ILE A 75 10.12 -4.22 -1.96
C ILE A 75 11.20 -5.01 -2.70
N PHE A 76 10.89 -5.51 -3.90
CA PHE A 76 11.72 -6.55 -4.54
C PHE A 76 12.39 -6.17 -5.85
N ALA A 77 11.97 -5.10 -6.54
CA ALA A 77 12.41 -4.87 -7.92
C ALA A 77 13.91 -4.57 -8.02
N GLU A 78 14.42 -3.63 -7.22
CA GLU A 78 15.83 -3.22 -7.26
C GLU A 78 16.80 -4.35 -6.85
N PRO A 79 16.57 -5.08 -5.72
CA PRO A 79 17.47 -6.18 -5.35
C PRO A 79 17.39 -7.33 -6.36
N LEU A 80 16.20 -7.61 -6.91
CA LEU A 80 16.03 -8.62 -7.94
C LEU A 80 16.77 -8.24 -9.22
N GLU A 81 16.70 -6.98 -9.64
CA GLU A 81 17.39 -6.49 -10.82
C GLU A 81 18.90 -6.59 -10.68
N ARG A 82 19.46 -6.19 -9.52
CA ARG A 82 20.90 -6.34 -9.22
C ARG A 82 21.32 -7.81 -9.22
N TYR A 83 20.50 -8.70 -8.68
CA TYR A 83 20.78 -10.13 -8.73
C TYR A 83 20.79 -10.66 -10.18
N LEU A 84 19.80 -10.30 -11.00
CA LEU A 84 19.74 -10.69 -12.41
C LEU A 84 20.92 -10.15 -13.23
N LYS A 85 21.39 -8.95 -12.89
CA LYS A 85 22.61 -8.33 -13.45
C LYS A 85 23.91 -8.94 -12.90
N LYS A 86 23.83 -9.92 -11.99
CA LYS A 86 24.96 -10.57 -11.31
C LYS A 86 25.85 -9.59 -10.53
N THR A 87 25.32 -8.43 -10.12
CA THR A 87 26.06 -7.44 -9.32
C THR A 87 25.99 -7.74 -7.82
N ILE A 88 25.03 -8.56 -7.39
CA ILE A 88 24.94 -9.11 -6.04
C ILE A 88 24.67 -10.61 -6.04
N SER A 89 24.98 -11.25 -4.91
CA SER A 89 24.63 -12.66 -4.69
C SER A 89 23.13 -12.86 -4.49
N ARG A 90 22.64 -14.08 -4.75
CA ARG A 90 21.26 -14.47 -4.41
C ARG A 90 20.94 -14.25 -2.93
N HIS A 91 21.91 -14.55 -2.05
CA HIS A 91 21.75 -14.37 -0.60
C HIS A 91 21.54 -12.89 -0.24
N THR A 92 22.35 -12.00 -0.81
CA THR A 92 22.22 -10.54 -0.64
C THR A 92 20.84 -10.05 -1.08
N ALA A 93 20.40 -10.46 -2.28
CA ALA A 93 19.08 -10.07 -2.79
C ALA A 93 17.93 -10.56 -1.90
N LEU A 94 17.99 -11.81 -1.44
CA LEU A 94 16.99 -12.36 -0.51
C LEU A 94 16.95 -11.58 0.81
N HIS A 95 18.13 -11.26 1.37
CA HIS A 95 18.23 -10.50 2.61
C HIS A 95 17.65 -9.08 2.46
N GLU A 96 17.97 -8.38 1.37
CA GLU A 96 17.44 -7.05 1.09
C GLU A 96 15.91 -7.07 0.87
N ILE A 97 15.38 -8.03 0.10
CA ILE A 97 13.94 -8.20 -0.10
C ILE A 97 13.23 -8.45 1.25
N ALA A 98 13.78 -9.33 2.09
CA ALA A 98 13.22 -9.63 3.40
C ALA A 98 13.25 -8.41 4.33
N LYS A 99 14.36 -7.67 4.33
CA LYS A 99 14.51 -6.42 5.09
C LYS A 99 13.47 -5.38 4.66
N ASN A 100 13.31 -5.15 3.35
CA ASN A 100 12.36 -4.18 2.81
C ASN A 100 10.91 -4.58 3.14
N TYR A 101 10.57 -5.87 3.03
CA TYR A 101 9.27 -6.38 3.42
C TYR A 101 8.98 -6.12 4.91
N LEU A 102 9.93 -6.47 5.79
CA LEU A 102 9.79 -6.28 7.23
C LEU A 102 9.69 -4.81 7.61
N HIS A 103 10.41 -3.92 6.92
CA HIS A 103 10.31 -2.47 7.13
C HIS A 103 8.86 -1.99 7.00
N PHE A 104 8.17 -2.28 5.88
CA PHE A 104 6.78 -1.86 5.71
C PHE A 104 5.80 -2.51 6.68
N VAL A 105 6.02 -3.79 7.04
CA VAL A 105 5.22 -4.47 8.07
C VAL A 105 5.37 -3.78 9.43
N GLN A 106 6.60 -3.46 9.84
CA GLN A 106 6.88 -2.77 11.10
C GLN A 106 6.32 -1.35 11.11
N LEU A 107 6.47 -0.62 10.00
CA LEU A 107 5.90 0.71 9.81
C LEU A 107 4.38 0.69 10.03
N TRP A 108 3.69 -0.25 9.38
CA TRP A 108 2.24 -0.40 9.53
C TRP A 108 1.85 -0.75 10.98
N ARG A 109 2.47 -1.77 11.57
CA ARG A 109 2.15 -2.22 12.94
C ARG A 109 2.34 -1.09 13.96
N THR A 110 3.40 -0.30 13.82
CA THR A 110 3.70 0.82 14.73
C THR A 110 2.65 1.92 14.69
N LEU A 111 1.98 2.10 13.55
CA LEU A 111 0.99 3.16 13.34
C LEU A 111 -0.45 2.69 13.55
N ALA A 112 -0.76 1.46 13.15
CA ALA A 112 -2.10 0.90 13.25
C ALA A 112 -2.49 0.48 14.67
N HIS A 113 -1.51 0.17 15.55
CA HIS A 113 -1.76 -0.29 16.92
C HIS A 113 -1.64 0.79 18.00
N ARG A 114 -1.44 2.07 17.65
CA ARG A 114 -1.51 3.16 18.62
C ARG A 114 -2.97 3.53 18.88
N THR A 115 -3.58 2.83 19.85
CA THR A 115 -4.83 3.20 20.53
C THR A 115 -4.65 4.46 21.36
#